data_AF-A0A7W6XSL9-F1
#
_entry.id   AF-A0A7W6XSL9-F1
#
_cell.length_a   1.000
_cell.length_b   1.000
_cell.length_c   1.000
_cell.angle_alpha   90.00
_cell.angle_beta   90.00
_cell.angle_gamma   90.00
#
_symmetry.space_group_name_H-M   'P 1'
#
loop_
_entity.id
_entity.type
_entity.pdbx_description
1 polymer ?
#
loop_
_entity_poly.entity_id
_entity_poly.type
_entity_poly.pdbx_seq_one_letter_code
_entity_poly.pdbx_strand_id
1 'polypeptide(L)'
;MSDKNSTDTEQFLGWHRGKKVGVICEDCELLRFYDGSELFEKYDNINMPSLLPKLAKELGCERTENSFYERCRMTYHHKPDVWARKMGYVPRDEIQAEDRTFGDLPEWEGLVAFCRNADCKRKQSLDRWALQKRLGKDTKISAIGPRLKCKCGHRGANIVIGYVSR
;
A
#
# COMPACT_ATOMS: atom_id res chain seq x y z
N MET A 1 -11.77 14.60 8.91
CA MET A 1 -12.54 15.28 7.84
C MET A 1 -11.72 15.13 6.58
N SER A 2 -12.12 14.24 5.68
CA SER A 2 -11.35 13.91 4.48
C SER A 2 -11.68 14.91 3.38
N ASP A 3 -10.67 15.62 2.89
CA ASP A 3 -10.75 16.59 1.80
C ASP A 3 -11.14 15.92 0.49
N LYS A 4 -12.45 15.84 0.22
CA LYS A 4 -13.02 15.29 -1.03
C LYS A 4 -12.85 16.19 -2.25
N ASN A 5 -12.25 17.39 -2.10
CA ASN A 5 -12.12 18.37 -3.19
C ASN A 5 -10.79 18.28 -3.97
N SER A 6 -9.76 17.58 -3.48
CA SER A 6 -8.46 17.55 -4.19
C SER A 6 -8.40 16.55 -5.35
N THR A 7 -9.23 15.51 -5.32
CA THR A 7 -9.19 14.40 -6.29
C THR A 7 -9.80 14.72 -7.66
N ASP A 8 -10.67 15.74 -7.77
CA ASP A 8 -11.35 16.07 -9.03
C ASP A 8 -10.51 16.93 -9.96
N THR A 9 -9.65 17.80 -9.43
CA THR A 9 -8.76 18.64 -10.24
C THR A 9 -7.60 17.86 -10.87
N GLU A 10 -7.10 16.80 -10.21
CA GLU A 10 -6.01 15.98 -10.76
C GLU A 10 -6.43 15.15 -11.97
N GLN A 11 -7.74 15.01 -12.20
CA GLN A 11 -8.29 14.26 -13.32
C GLN A 11 -8.21 15.02 -14.64
N PHE A 12 -7.82 16.30 -14.65
CA PHE A 12 -7.71 17.12 -15.86
C PHE A 12 -6.27 17.51 -16.16
N LEU A 13 -5.94 17.58 -17.45
CA LEU A 13 -4.60 17.85 -17.94
C LEU A 13 -4.04 19.21 -17.47
N GLY A 14 -4.90 20.21 -17.26
CA GLY A 14 -4.50 21.53 -16.76
C GLY A 14 -3.79 21.49 -15.40
N TRP A 15 -4.08 20.51 -14.55
CA TRP A 15 -3.38 20.31 -13.26
C TRP A 15 -1.95 19.78 -13.41
N HIS A 16 -1.64 19.21 -14.57
CA HIS A 16 -0.35 18.60 -14.87
C HIS A 16 0.58 19.54 -15.65
N ARG A 17 0.20 20.79 -15.90
CA ARG A 17 1.07 21.81 -16.49
C ARG A 17 2.34 21.97 -15.65
N GLY A 18 3.51 22.01 -16.31
CA GLY A 18 4.82 22.02 -15.66
C GLY A 18 5.22 20.71 -14.95
N LYS A 19 4.43 19.65 -15.04
CA LYS A 19 4.74 18.31 -14.51
C LYS A 19 4.96 17.34 -15.66
N LYS A 20 5.73 16.28 -15.41
CA LYS A 20 5.88 15.17 -16.36
C LYS A 20 4.69 14.22 -16.26
N VAL A 21 4.09 13.89 -17.40
CA VAL A 21 3.05 12.87 -17.53
C VAL A 21 3.68 11.61 -18.11
N GLY A 22 3.82 10.57 -17.28
CA GLY A 22 4.35 9.28 -17.71
C GLY A 22 3.23 8.33 -18.15
N VAL A 23 3.43 7.59 -19.24
CA VAL A 23 2.54 6.52 -19.71
C VAL A 23 3.32 5.24 -19.93
N ILE A 24 2.69 4.11 -19.63
CA ILE A 24 3.27 2.76 -19.75
C ILE A 24 2.27 1.81 -20.40
N CYS A 25 2.74 0.94 -21.28
CA CYS A 25 1.99 -0.18 -21.81
C CYS A 25 2.88 -1.42 -21.85
N GLU A 26 2.53 -2.46 -21.10
CA GLU A 26 3.30 -3.70 -21.05
C GLU A 26 3.18 -4.51 -22.35
N ASP A 27 2.02 -4.48 -23.02
CA ASP A 27 1.80 -5.21 -24.28
C ASP A 27 2.51 -4.62 -25.49
N CYS A 28 2.92 -3.36 -25.38
CA CYS A 28 3.66 -2.64 -26.40
C CYS A 28 5.09 -2.34 -25.94
N GLU A 29 5.48 -2.84 -24.75
CA GLU A 29 6.80 -2.65 -24.13
C GLU A 29 7.28 -1.19 -24.14
N LEU A 30 6.37 -0.25 -23.87
CA LEU A 30 6.66 1.18 -23.91
C LEU A 30 6.55 1.84 -22.54
N LEU A 31 7.51 2.73 -22.27
CA LEU A 31 7.47 3.71 -21.18
C LEU A 31 7.89 5.06 -21.76
N ARG A 32 6.99 6.05 -21.71
CA ARG A 32 7.23 7.40 -22.25
C ARG A 32 6.84 8.46 -21.23
N PHE A 33 7.53 9.59 -21.27
CA PHE A 33 7.25 10.76 -20.44
C PHE A 33 7.07 11.97 -21.34
N TYR A 34 6.00 12.72 -21.11
CA TYR A 34 5.65 13.94 -21.82
C TYR A 34 5.70 15.13 -20.87
N ASP A 35 5.93 16.32 -21.39
CA ASP A 35 5.67 17.55 -20.63
C ASP A 35 4.17 17.84 -20.60
N GLY A 36 3.61 18.06 -19.41
CA GLY A 36 2.18 18.31 -19.27
C GLY A 36 1.73 19.64 -19.87
N SER A 37 2.62 20.62 -20.03
CA SER A 37 2.32 21.90 -20.69
C SER A 37 2.21 21.71 -22.20
N GLU A 38 3.14 20.96 -22.81
CA GLU A 38 3.09 20.60 -24.24
C GLU A 38 1.82 19.78 -24.56
N LEU A 39 1.47 18.83 -23.69
CA LEU A 39 0.23 18.07 -23.84
C LEU A 39 -1.00 18.97 -23.72
N PHE A 40 -0.99 19.94 -22.80
CA PHE A 40 -2.10 20.89 -22.62
C PHE A 40 -2.27 21.78 -23.85
N GLU A 41 -1.19 22.26 -24.44
CA GLU A 41 -1.25 23.03 -25.68
C GLU A 41 -1.85 22.21 -26.83
N LYS A 42 -1.58 20.90 -26.85
CA LYS A 42 -2.05 20.00 -27.92
C LYS A 42 -3.50 19.51 -27.73
N TYR A 43 -3.89 19.18 -26.51
CA TYR A 43 -5.18 18.51 -26.23
C TYR A 43 -6.14 19.32 -25.36
N ASP A 44 -5.75 20.56 -25.02
CA ASP A 44 -6.47 21.43 -24.09
C ASP A 44 -6.68 20.75 -22.72
N ASN A 45 -7.60 21.26 -21.89
CA ASN A 45 -7.90 20.74 -20.57
C ASN A 45 -8.69 19.41 -20.58
N ILE A 46 -8.22 18.41 -21.33
CA ILE A 46 -8.86 17.10 -21.42
C ILE A 46 -8.76 16.33 -20.09
N ASN A 47 -9.76 15.49 -19.83
CA ASN A 47 -9.71 14.51 -18.75
C ASN A 47 -8.63 13.45 -19.03
N MET A 48 -7.83 13.13 -18.02
CA MET A 48 -6.65 12.27 -18.10
C MET A 48 -7.00 10.88 -18.68
N PRO A 49 -7.97 10.10 -18.18
CA PRO A 49 -8.44 8.88 -18.82
C PRO A 49 -8.66 8.98 -20.36
N SER A 50 -9.22 10.09 -20.85
CA SER A 50 -9.50 10.29 -22.27
C SER A 50 -8.25 10.62 -23.12
N LEU A 51 -7.14 11.00 -22.49
CA LEU A 51 -5.87 11.29 -23.16
C LEU A 51 -5.13 9.99 -23.56
N LEU A 52 -5.24 8.92 -22.77
CA LEU A 52 -4.57 7.64 -23.04
C LEU A 52 -4.87 7.08 -24.45
N PRO A 53 -6.12 6.93 -24.90
CA PRO A 53 -6.37 6.40 -26.25
C PRO A 53 -5.82 7.31 -27.36
N LYS A 54 -5.77 8.64 -27.15
CA LYS A 54 -5.19 9.59 -28.11
C LYS A 54 -3.68 9.38 -28.24
N LEU A 55 -2.98 9.30 -27.11
CA LEU A 55 -1.54 9.03 -27.07
C LEU A 55 -1.21 7.65 -27.64
N ALA A 56 -1.99 6.63 -27.31
CA ALA A 56 -1.78 5.28 -27.82
C ALA A 56 -1.96 5.21 -29.34
N LYS A 57 -2.94 5.94 -29.89
CA LYS A 57 -3.16 6.04 -31.34
C LYS A 57 -1.99 6.74 -32.04
N GLU A 58 -1.46 7.82 -31.47
CA GLU A 58 -0.29 8.51 -32.02
C GLU A 58 0.98 7.67 -31.97
N LEU A 59 1.10 6.79 -30.98
CA LEU A 59 2.18 5.80 -30.88
C LEU A 59 1.95 4.59 -31.80
N GLY A 60 0.86 4.54 -32.56
CA GLY A 60 0.57 3.48 -33.54
C GLY A 60 -0.08 2.23 -32.96
N CYS A 61 -0.74 2.31 -31.79
CA CYS A 61 -1.39 1.16 -31.19
C CYS A 61 -2.74 0.85 -31.87
N GLU A 62 -2.76 -0.21 -32.70
CA GLU A 62 -3.97 -0.70 -33.39
C GLU A 62 -5.06 -1.20 -32.42
N ARG A 63 -4.66 -1.62 -31.21
CA ARG A 63 -5.55 -2.10 -30.14
C ARG A 63 -6.48 -1.02 -29.56
N THR A 64 -6.27 0.25 -29.92
CA THR A 64 -7.11 1.36 -29.47
C THR A 64 -8.51 1.35 -30.06
N GLU A 65 -8.70 0.69 -31.20
CA GLU A 65 -9.99 0.62 -31.90
C GLU A 65 -10.87 -0.53 -31.40
N ASN A 66 -10.31 -1.45 -30.60
CA ASN A 66 -11.01 -2.59 -30.06
C ASN A 66 -11.56 -2.31 -28.65
N SER A 67 -12.86 -2.51 -28.46
CA SER A 67 -13.55 -2.34 -27.17
C SER A 67 -13.63 -3.63 -26.34
N PHE A 68 -13.33 -4.79 -26.92
CA PHE A 68 -13.47 -6.11 -26.30
C PHE A 68 -12.11 -6.71 -25.90
N TYR A 69 -11.77 -7.89 -26.44
CA TYR A 69 -10.49 -8.56 -26.24
C TYR A 69 -9.37 -7.84 -26.98
N GLU A 70 -8.12 -7.99 -26.52
CA GLU A 70 -6.95 -7.35 -27.16
C GLU A 70 -7.04 -5.82 -27.26
N ARG A 71 -7.78 -5.17 -26.36
CA ARG A 71 -7.82 -3.71 -26.26
C ARG A 71 -6.50 -3.13 -25.73
N CYS A 72 -6.24 -1.86 -26.03
CA CYS A 72 -5.10 -1.13 -25.49
C CYS A 72 -5.13 -1.12 -23.95
N ARG A 73 -4.03 -1.54 -23.31
CA ARG A 73 -3.86 -1.54 -21.85
C ARG A 73 -2.88 -0.45 -21.37
N MET A 74 -2.71 0.61 -22.15
CA MET A 74 -1.86 1.72 -21.73
C MET A 74 -2.45 2.39 -20.48
N THR A 75 -1.59 2.67 -19.52
CA THR A 75 -1.94 3.29 -18.24
C THR A 75 -0.95 4.42 -17.90
N TYR A 76 -1.29 5.23 -16.91
CA TYR A 76 -0.37 6.23 -16.39
C TYR A 76 0.73 5.59 -15.55
N HIS A 77 1.97 5.93 -15.84
CA HIS A 77 3.10 5.50 -15.04
C HIS A 77 3.13 6.27 -13.72
N HIS A 78 3.28 5.53 -12.63
CA HIS A 78 3.48 6.07 -11.30
C HIS A 78 4.84 5.59 -10.79
N LYS A 79 5.50 6.41 -9.97
CA LYS A 79 6.69 5.96 -9.24
C LYS A 79 6.34 4.73 -8.38
N PRO A 80 7.27 3.79 -8.17
CA PRO A 80 7.00 2.55 -7.44
C PRO A 80 6.34 2.74 -6.08
N ASP A 81 6.76 3.75 -5.30
CA ASP A 81 6.22 4.08 -3.99
C ASP A 81 4.75 4.56 -4.07
N VAL A 82 4.45 5.41 -5.04
CA VAL A 82 3.08 5.92 -5.27
C VAL A 82 2.16 4.80 -5.74
N TRP A 83 2.63 3.97 -6.67
CA TRP A 83 1.89 2.80 -7.16
C TRP A 83 1.60 1.82 -6.02
N ALA A 84 2.61 1.51 -5.21
CA ALA A 84 2.49 0.61 -4.07
C ALA A 84 1.40 1.09 -3.09
N ARG A 85 1.44 2.38 -2.71
CA ARG A 85 0.42 2.97 -1.83
C ARG A 85 -0.99 2.92 -2.45
N LYS A 86 -1.14 3.23 -3.74
CA LYS A 86 -2.44 3.15 -4.44
C LYS A 86 -3.01 1.73 -4.46
N MET A 87 -2.15 0.72 -4.55
CA MET A 87 -2.52 -0.69 -4.48
C MET A 87 -2.75 -1.19 -3.03
N GLY A 88 -2.62 -0.31 -2.03
CA GLY A 88 -2.81 -0.66 -0.62
C GLY A 88 -1.60 -1.33 0.03
N TYR A 89 -0.43 -1.34 -0.63
CA TYR A 89 0.80 -1.76 0.02
C TYR A 89 1.25 -0.68 1.00
N VAL A 90 1.39 -1.06 2.26
CA VAL A 90 1.89 -0.21 3.33
C VAL A 90 3.31 -0.68 3.70
N PRO A 91 4.31 0.22 3.77
CA PRO A 91 5.63 -0.11 4.26
C PRO A 91 5.58 -0.76 5.66
N ARG A 92 6.42 -1.77 5.90
CA ARG A 92 6.40 -2.54 7.17
C ARG A 92 6.67 -1.69 8.40
N ASP A 93 7.49 -0.67 8.26
CA ASP A 93 7.81 0.33 9.28
C ASP A 93 6.59 1.19 9.64
N GLU A 94 5.75 1.56 8.66
CA GLU A 94 4.47 2.23 8.90
C GLU A 94 3.47 1.29 9.61
N ILE A 95 3.45 -0.01 9.27
CA ILE A 95 2.66 -1.02 10.02
C ILE A 95 3.14 -1.13 11.48
N GLN A 96 4.44 -1.02 11.73
CA GLN A 96 5.00 -1.00 13.10
C GLN A 96 4.66 0.27 13.88
N ALA A 97 4.31 1.37 13.20
CA ALA A 97 3.89 2.62 13.85
C ALA A 97 2.49 2.51 14.48
N GLU A 98 1.67 1.55 14.05
CA GLU A 98 0.45 1.13 14.74
C GLU A 98 0.78 0.19 15.90
N ASP A 99 1.62 0.67 16.84
CA ASP A 99 1.87 -0.04 18.09
C ASP A 99 0.65 0.07 19.00
N ARG A 100 -0.34 -0.77 18.67
CA ARG A 100 -1.64 -0.86 19.34
C ARG A 100 -1.45 -1.23 20.81
N THR A 101 -2.33 -0.73 21.65
CA THR A 101 -2.43 -1.12 23.05
C THR A 101 -3.28 -2.37 23.21
N PHE A 102 -3.28 -2.99 24.39
CA PHE A 102 -4.21 -4.08 24.69
C PHE A 102 -5.69 -3.64 24.58
N GLY A 103 -5.98 -2.37 24.87
CA GLY A 103 -7.31 -1.78 24.78
C GLY A 103 -7.82 -1.67 23.35
N ASP A 104 -6.92 -1.47 22.38
CA ASP A 104 -7.27 -1.30 20.96
C ASP A 104 -7.58 -2.62 20.24
N LEU A 105 -7.31 -3.76 20.87
CA LEU A 105 -7.55 -5.08 20.30
C LEU A 105 -9.05 -5.45 20.42
N PRO A 106 -9.79 -5.74 19.34
CA PRO A 106 -11.13 -6.32 19.43
C PRO A 106 -11.10 -7.75 19.98
N GLU A 107 -12.23 -8.27 20.45
CA GLU A 107 -12.28 -9.54 21.21
C GLU A 107 -11.82 -10.78 20.43
N TRP A 108 -11.92 -10.75 19.09
CA TRP A 108 -11.53 -11.83 18.18
C TRP A 108 -10.02 -11.82 17.85
N GLU A 109 -9.29 -10.78 18.25
CA GLU A 109 -7.84 -10.71 18.08
C GLU A 109 -7.10 -11.27 19.29
N GLY A 110 -6.21 -12.22 19.00
CA GLY A 110 -5.27 -12.79 19.96
C GLY A 110 -3.82 -12.41 19.65
N LEU A 111 -2.93 -12.79 20.55
CA LEU A 111 -1.50 -12.52 20.46
C LEU A 111 -0.72 -13.82 20.34
N VAL A 112 0.19 -13.89 19.38
CA VAL A 112 1.12 -15.02 19.23
C VAL A 112 2.55 -14.51 19.32
N ALA A 113 3.34 -15.09 20.23
CA ALA A 113 4.76 -14.82 20.37
C ALA A 113 5.58 -15.82 19.56
N PHE A 114 6.49 -15.32 18.73
CA PHE A 114 7.50 -16.09 18.02
C PHE A 114 8.88 -15.82 18.62
N CYS A 115 9.62 -16.87 18.95
CA CYS A 115 11.00 -16.74 19.42
C CYS A 115 11.87 -16.04 18.36
N ARG A 116 12.62 -15.01 18.73
CA ARG A 116 13.53 -14.29 17.81
C ARG A 116 14.78 -15.07 17.44
N ASN A 117 15.10 -16.13 18.17
CA ASN A 117 16.21 -17.01 17.80
C ASN A 117 15.85 -17.76 16.50
N ALA A 118 16.66 -17.52 15.46
CA ALA A 118 16.52 -18.10 14.12
C ALA A 118 16.49 -19.64 14.13
N ASP A 119 17.16 -20.29 15.09
CA ASP A 119 17.22 -21.76 15.19
C ASP A 119 16.04 -22.35 15.96
N CYS A 120 15.40 -21.57 16.83
CA CYS A 120 14.36 -22.08 17.71
C CYS A 120 12.98 -22.05 17.07
N LYS A 121 12.62 -20.95 16.41
CA LYS A 121 11.34 -20.69 15.70
C LYS A 121 10.04 -21.07 16.46
N ARG A 122 10.10 -21.34 17.77
CA ARG A 122 8.94 -21.71 18.58
C ARG A 122 7.92 -20.56 18.58
N LYS A 123 6.64 -20.93 18.47
CA LYS A 123 5.50 -20.03 18.61
C LYS A 123 4.65 -20.42 19.81
N GLN A 124 4.06 -19.44 20.47
CA GLN A 124 3.19 -19.64 21.62
C GLN A 124 2.06 -18.60 21.61
N SER A 125 0.82 -19.06 21.70
CA SER A 125 -0.32 -18.17 21.94
C SER A 125 -0.19 -17.58 23.35
N LEU A 126 -0.30 -16.26 23.43
CA LEU A 126 -0.29 -15.52 24.69
C LEU A 126 -1.74 -15.29 25.13
N ASP A 127 -2.00 -15.49 26.42
CA ASP A 127 -3.27 -15.08 27.01
C ASP A 127 -3.30 -13.55 27.10
N ARG A 128 -3.99 -12.95 26.12
CA ARG A 128 -4.17 -11.51 26.02
C ARG A 128 -4.86 -10.94 27.26
N TRP A 129 -5.90 -11.60 27.76
CA TRP A 129 -6.71 -11.07 28.87
C TRP A 129 -5.94 -11.10 30.18
N ALA A 130 -5.18 -12.16 30.43
CA ALA A 130 -4.28 -12.24 31.58
C ALA A 130 -3.17 -11.18 31.50
N LEU A 131 -2.58 -10.97 30.32
CA LEU A 131 -1.56 -9.95 30.11
C LEU A 131 -2.11 -8.53 30.26
N GLN A 132 -3.27 -8.24 29.69
CA GLN A 132 -3.96 -6.95 29.83
C GLN A 132 -4.30 -6.66 31.31
N LYS A 133 -4.78 -7.66 32.06
CA LYS A 133 -5.06 -7.51 33.49
C LYS A 133 -3.78 -7.19 34.29
N ARG A 134 -2.64 -7.74 33.88
CA ARG A 134 -1.36 -7.56 34.58
C ARG A 134 -0.64 -6.27 34.20
N LEU A 135 -0.70 -5.86 32.93
CA LEU A 135 0.08 -4.75 32.38
C LEU A 135 -0.76 -3.48 32.17
N GLY A 136 -2.09 -3.57 32.24
CA GLY A 136 -3.01 -2.46 31.95
C GLY A 136 -3.41 -2.39 30.48
N LYS A 137 -4.53 -1.72 30.22
CA LYS A 137 -5.12 -1.59 28.88
C LYS A 137 -4.27 -0.71 27.94
N ASP A 138 -3.67 0.34 28.47
CA ASP A 138 -2.89 1.32 27.69
C ASP A 138 -1.46 0.84 27.38
N THR A 139 -1.08 -0.37 27.80
CA THR A 139 0.22 -0.93 27.48
C THR A 139 0.27 -1.33 26.01
N LYS A 140 1.27 -0.78 25.32
CA LYS A 140 1.62 -1.10 23.93
C LYS A 140 2.07 -2.56 23.77
N ILE A 141 1.63 -3.20 22.69
CA ILE A 141 1.93 -4.63 22.42
C ILE A 141 3.43 -4.84 22.18
N SER A 142 4.13 -3.89 21.55
CA SER A 142 5.58 -3.97 21.32
C SER A 142 6.40 -4.12 22.62
N ALA A 143 5.90 -3.59 23.74
CA ALA A 143 6.57 -3.62 25.03
C ALA A 143 6.64 -5.04 25.65
N ILE A 144 5.82 -5.97 25.15
CA ILE A 144 5.76 -7.35 25.66
C ILE A 144 6.96 -8.16 25.15
N GLY A 145 7.27 -8.05 23.85
CA GLY A 145 8.26 -8.89 23.17
C GLY A 145 9.62 -8.97 23.88
N PRO A 146 10.26 -7.85 24.23
CA PRO A 146 11.54 -7.84 24.95
C PRO A 146 11.51 -8.50 26.35
N ARG A 147 10.33 -8.60 26.97
CA ARG A 147 10.15 -9.15 28.33
C ARG A 147 9.92 -10.66 28.34
N LEU A 148 9.67 -11.26 27.19
CA LEU A 148 9.45 -12.71 27.07
C LEU A 148 10.78 -13.46 26.99
N LYS A 149 10.82 -14.63 27.64
CA LYS A 149 11.93 -15.58 27.56
C LYS A 149 11.41 -16.89 27.00
N CYS A 150 12.02 -17.36 25.91
CA CYS A 150 11.70 -18.65 25.34
C CYS A 150 12.30 -19.79 26.17
N LYS A 151 11.71 -20.99 26.09
CA LYS A 151 12.29 -22.22 26.67
C LYS A 151 13.68 -22.57 26.14
N CYS A 152 14.09 -22.04 24.97
CA CYS A 152 15.46 -22.19 24.48
C CYS A 152 16.47 -21.27 25.19
N GLY A 153 16.03 -20.43 26.14
CA GLY A 153 16.88 -19.50 26.88
C GLY A 153 16.93 -18.08 26.28
N HIS A 154 16.60 -17.90 25.00
CA HIS A 154 16.65 -16.60 24.33
C HIS A 154 15.59 -15.63 24.89
N ARG A 155 15.98 -14.36 25.09
CA ARG A 155 15.10 -13.26 25.48
C ARG A 155 14.68 -12.47 24.26
N GLY A 156 13.42 -12.07 24.19
CA GLY A 156 12.87 -11.38 23.04
C GLY A 156 12.00 -12.28 22.16
N ALA A 157 10.81 -11.79 21.85
CA ALA A 157 9.89 -12.40 20.91
C ALA A 157 9.36 -11.36 19.90
N ASN A 158 9.02 -11.84 18.72
CA ASN A 158 8.19 -11.10 17.76
C ASN A 158 6.73 -11.41 18.10
N ILE A 159 5.95 -10.37 18.39
CA ILE A 159 4.53 -10.51 18.66
C ILE A 159 3.78 -10.28 17.35
N VAL A 160 2.88 -11.19 17.03
CA VAL A 160 1.96 -11.08 15.89
C VAL A 160 0.55 -11.03 16.43
N ILE A 161 -0.22 -10.06 15.95
CA ILE A 161 -1.65 -9.93 16.21
C ILE A 161 -2.36 -10.67 15.08
N GLY A 162 -3.35 -11.48 15.41
CA GLY A 162 -4.15 -12.19 14.41
C GLY A 162 -5.38 -12.82 15.00
N TYR A 163 -6.21 -13.40 14.13
CA TYR A 163 -7.32 -14.22 14.55
C TYR A 163 -6.79 -15.48 15.24
N VAL A 164 -7.13 -15.65 16.51
CA VAL A 164 -6.79 -16.86 17.27
C VAL A 164 -8.11 -17.54 17.61
N SER A 165 -8.37 -18.69 17.00
CA SER A 165 -9.46 -19.56 17.43
C SER A 165 -9.18 -19.97 18.88
N ARG A 166 -10.09 -19.64 19.79
CA ARG A 166 -10.01 -20.04 21.20
C ARG A 166 -10.07 -21.55 21.35
#